data_AF-Q47109-F1
#
_entry.id   AF-Q47109-F1
#
_cell.length_a   1.000
_cell.length_b   1.000
_cell.length_c   1.000
_cell.angle_alpha   90.00
_cell.angle_beta   90.00
_cell.angle_gamma   90.00
#
_symmetry.space_group_name_H-M   'P 1'
#
loop_
_entity.id
_entity.type
_entity.pdbx_description
1 polymer ?
#
loop_
_entity_poly.entity_id
_entity_poly.type
_entity_poly.pdbx_seq_one_letter_code
_entity_poly.pdbx_strand_id
1 'polypeptide(L)'
;ERFAREPMAAGHRMWQMAGLKAQRAQTDVNNKKAAFDAAAKEKSDADAALSSAMESRKKKEDKKRSAENKLNEEKNKPRKGVKDYGHDYHPAPKTEEIKGLGELKKAPKKTPKQGGGGRRDRWIGDKGRKIYEWDSQHGELEGYRASDGEHIGAFDPKTGKQIKGPDPKGRNIKKYL
;
A
#
# COMPACT_ATOMS: atom_id res chain seq x y z
N GLU A 1 -38.21 -69.32 -11.88
CA GLU A 1 -39.63 -68.94 -11.65
C GLU A 1 -40.60 -70.11 -11.60
N ARG A 2 -40.26 -71.27 -12.21
CA ARG A 2 -41.11 -72.48 -12.24
C ARG A 2 -41.75 -72.90 -10.90
N PHE A 3 -41.04 -72.73 -9.78
CA PHE A 3 -41.54 -73.09 -8.43
C PHE A 3 -42.10 -71.91 -7.62
N ALA A 4 -42.30 -70.74 -8.24
CA ALA A 4 -42.71 -69.51 -7.53
C ALA A 4 -44.13 -69.61 -6.93
N ARG A 5 -45.01 -70.44 -7.51
CA ARG A 5 -46.40 -70.63 -7.06
C ARG A 5 -46.65 -72.01 -6.41
N GLU A 6 -45.59 -72.75 -6.10
CA GLU A 6 -45.69 -74.09 -5.52
C GLU A 6 -45.06 -74.10 -4.10
N PRO A 7 -45.75 -73.59 -3.07
CA PRO A 7 -45.15 -73.34 -1.75
C PRO A 7 -44.68 -74.61 -1.03
N MET A 8 -45.24 -75.77 -1.37
CA MET A 8 -44.88 -77.07 -0.78
C MET A 8 -43.77 -77.80 -1.56
N ALA A 9 -43.37 -77.30 -2.74
CA ALA A 9 -42.30 -77.91 -3.52
C ALA A 9 -40.93 -77.55 -2.93
N ALA A 10 -40.03 -78.52 -2.84
CA ALA A 10 -38.66 -78.29 -2.35
C ALA A 10 -37.91 -77.18 -3.14
N GLY A 11 -38.28 -76.96 -4.41
CA GLY A 11 -37.75 -75.90 -5.27
C GLY A 11 -38.18 -74.47 -4.88
N HIS A 12 -39.24 -74.29 -4.09
CA HIS A 12 -39.73 -72.97 -3.69
C HIS A 12 -38.74 -72.23 -2.77
N ARG A 13 -38.10 -72.95 -1.84
CA ARG A 13 -37.07 -72.38 -0.96
C ARG A 13 -35.85 -71.89 -1.75
N MET A 14 -35.45 -72.59 -2.80
CA MET A 14 -34.37 -72.15 -3.70
C MET A 14 -34.76 -70.87 -4.45
N TRP A 15 -36.02 -70.74 -4.89
CA TRP A 15 -36.52 -69.53 -5.53
C TRP A 15 -36.51 -68.32 -4.59
N GLN A 16 -36.94 -68.47 -3.33
CA GLN A 16 -36.87 -67.40 -2.33
C GLN A 16 -35.41 -66.97 -2.03
N MET A 17 -34.49 -67.92 -1.88
CA MET A 17 -33.07 -67.64 -1.67
C MET A 17 -32.42 -66.95 -2.87
N ALA A 18 -32.81 -67.32 -4.09
CA ALA A 18 -32.37 -66.62 -5.30
C ALA A 18 -32.85 -65.17 -5.33
N GLY A 19 -34.10 -64.90 -4.90
CA GLY A 19 -34.64 -63.54 -4.75
C GLY A 19 -33.85 -62.69 -3.75
N LEU A 20 -33.55 -63.23 -2.55
CA LEU A 20 -32.74 -62.53 -1.55
C LEU A 20 -31.31 -62.26 -2.05
N LYS A 21 -30.69 -63.21 -2.75
CA LYS A 21 -29.36 -63.04 -3.36
C LYS A 21 -29.38 -61.96 -4.44
N ALA A 22 -30.42 -61.92 -5.28
CA ALA A 22 -30.60 -60.89 -6.29
C ALA A 22 -30.79 -59.50 -5.67
N GLN A 23 -31.60 -59.38 -4.61
CA GLN A 23 -31.80 -58.12 -3.91
C GLN A 23 -30.49 -57.59 -3.30
N ARG A 24 -29.70 -58.44 -2.63
CA ARG A 24 -28.39 -58.07 -2.07
C ARG A 24 -27.40 -57.66 -3.17
N ALA A 25 -27.38 -58.40 -4.28
CA ALA A 25 -26.55 -58.05 -5.43
C ALA A 25 -26.97 -56.71 -6.03
N GLN A 26 -28.27 -56.43 -6.14
CA GLN A 26 -28.77 -55.13 -6.63
C GLN A 26 -28.34 -53.98 -5.71
N THR A 27 -28.41 -54.16 -4.37
CA THR A 27 -27.94 -53.11 -3.44
C THR A 27 -26.43 -52.87 -3.54
N ASP A 28 -25.63 -53.91 -3.75
CA ASP A 28 -24.19 -53.79 -3.96
C ASP A 28 -23.87 -53.06 -5.28
N VAL A 29 -24.61 -53.39 -6.36
CA VAL A 29 -24.51 -52.67 -7.64
C VAL A 29 -24.86 -51.20 -7.48
N ASN A 30 -25.93 -50.87 -6.75
CA ASN A 30 -26.34 -49.49 -6.52
C ASN A 30 -25.26 -48.69 -5.76
N ASN A 31 -24.66 -49.28 -4.74
CA ASN A 31 -23.57 -48.64 -3.99
C ASN A 31 -22.31 -48.45 -4.83
N LYS A 32 -21.94 -49.46 -5.64
CA LYS A 32 -20.82 -49.37 -6.59
C LYS A 32 -21.06 -48.30 -7.65
N LYS A 33 -22.29 -48.17 -8.13
CA LYS A 33 -22.68 -47.13 -9.07
C LYS A 33 -22.54 -45.74 -8.47
N ALA A 34 -23.02 -45.54 -7.24
CA ALA A 34 -22.84 -44.27 -6.53
C ALA A 34 -21.36 -43.93 -6.32
N ALA A 35 -20.53 -44.90 -5.94
CA ALA A 35 -19.09 -44.70 -5.79
C ALA A 35 -18.40 -44.34 -7.13
N PHE A 36 -18.80 -45.01 -8.22
CA PHE A 36 -18.29 -44.71 -9.56
C PHE A 36 -18.68 -43.30 -10.02
N ASP A 37 -19.95 -42.91 -9.82
CA ASP A 37 -20.45 -41.60 -10.21
C ASP A 37 -19.78 -40.47 -9.39
N ALA A 38 -19.52 -40.71 -8.09
CA ALA A 38 -18.74 -39.80 -7.26
C ALA A 38 -17.30 -39.65 -7.75
N ALA A 39 -16.62 -40.77 -8.05
CA ALA A 39 -15.25 -40.76 -8.57
C ALA A 39 -15.17 -40.09 -9.96
N ALA A 40 -16.18 -40.27 -10.81
CA ALA A 40 -16.26 -39.61 -12.11
C ALA A 40 -16.42 -38.09 -11.96
N LYS A 41 -17.22 -37.64 -10.99
CA LYS A 41 -17.36 -36.22 -10.67
C LYS A 41 -16.06 -35.62 -10.14
N GLU A 42 -15.41 -36.28 -9.17
CA GLU A 42 -14.11 -35.81 -8.65
C GLU A 42 -13.05 -35.72 -9.75
N LYS A 43 -13.01 -36.69 -10.66
CA LYS A 43 -12.10 -36.64 -11.82
C LYS A 43 -12.38 -35.43 -12.71
N SER A 44 -13.66 -35.17 -13.01
CA SER A 44 -14.05 -34.00 -13.82
C SER A 44 -13.68 -32.69 -13.15
N ASP A 45 -13.92 -32.57 -11.84
CA ASP A 45 -13.59 -31.38 -11.06
C ASP A 45 -12.06 -31.17 -10.98
N ALA A 46 -11.29 -32.25 -10.85
CA ALA A 46 -9.83 -32.22 -10.87
C ALA A 46 -9.27 -31.78 -12.24
N ASP A 47 -9.83 -32.28 -13.34
CA ASP A 47 -9.43 -31.88 -14.70
C ASP A 47 -9.71 -30.38 -14.94
N ALA A 48 -10.85 -29.87 -14.45
CA ALA A 48 -11.19 -28.45 -14.51
C ALA A 48 -10.26 -27.57 -13.64
N ALA A 49 -9.93 -28.04 -12.44
CA ALA A 49 -8.99 -27.37 -11.55
C ALA A 49 -7.58 -27.30 -12.16
N LEU A 50 -7.14 -28.36 -12.83
CA LEU A 50 -5.85 -28.41 -13.51
C LEU A 50 -5.78 -27.37 -14.65
N SER A 51 -6.82 -27.29 -15.49
CA SER A 51 -6.88 -26.27 -16.56
C SER A 51 -6.81 -24.85 -15.99
N SER A 52 -7.57 -24.58 -14.93
CA SER A 52 -7.55 -23.29 -14.22
C SER A 52 -6.17 -22.95 -13.66
N ALA A 53 -5.47 -23.95 -13.11
CA ALA A 53 -4.11 -23.79 -12.62
C ALA A 53 -3.13 -23.49 -13.77
N MET A 54 -3.26 -24.15 -14.92
CA MET A 54 -2.43 -23.87 -16.11
C MET A 54 -2.62 -22.45 -16.62
N GLU A 55 -3.86 -21.94 -16.69
CA GLU A 55 -4.11 -20.55 -17.07
C GLU A 55 -3.48 -19.56 -16.08
N SER A 56 -3.63 -19.82 -14.78
CA SER A 56 -3.03 -18.97 -13.74
C SER A 56 -1.50 -18.95 -13.82
N ARG A 57 -0.89 -20.09 -14.15
CA ARG A 57 0.55 -20.22 -14.38
C ARG A 57 0.97 -19.36 -15.56
N LYS A 58 0.27 -19.46 -16.70
CA LYS A 58 0.57 -18.66 -17.89
C LYS A 58 0.48 -17.16 -17.60
N LYS A 59 -0.57 -16.72 -16.91
CA LYS A 59 -0.72 -15.33 -16.43
C LYS A 59 0.45 -14.88 -15.54
N LYS A 60 0.93 -15.74 -14.64
CA LYS A 60 2.10 -15.44 -13.79
C LYS A 60 3.41 -15.37 -14.57
N GLU A 61 3.61 -16.24 -15.56
CA GLU A 61 4.79 -16.21 -16.43
C GLU A 61 4.85 -14.91 -17.24
N ASP A 62 3.72 -14.49 -17.82
CA ASP A 62 3.64 -13.23 -18.57
C ASP A 62 3.80 -12.00 -17.65
N LYS A 63 3.27 -12.06 -16.42
CA LYS A 63 3.49 -11.02 -15.40
C LYS A 63 4.96 -10.94 -14.98
N LYS A 64 5.64 -12.08 -14.84
CA LYS A 64 7.09 -12.11 -14.53
C LYS A 64 7.88 -11.45 -15.66
N ARG A 65 7.61 -11.82 -16.91
CA ARG A 65 8.28 -11.23 -18.09
C ARG A 65 8.08 -9.72 -18.20
N SER A 66 6.85 -9.25 -17.99
CA SER A 66 6.56 -7.81 -18.02
C SER A 66 7.20 -7.05 -16.86
N ALA A 67 7.25 -7.63 -15.66
CA ALA A 67 7.94 -7.05 -14.52
C ALA A 67 9.47 -6.98 -14.75
N GLU A 68 10.07 -8.02 -15.33
CA GLU A 68 11.50 -8.05 -15.68
C GLU A 68 11.83 -7.02 -16.76
N ASN A 69 11.00 -6.90 -17.80
CA ASN A 69 11.17 -5.87 -18.83
C ASN A 69 11.10 -4.46 -18.22
N LYS A 70 10.08 -4.19 -17.40
CA LYS A 70 9.92 -2.89 -16.72
C LYS A 70 11.08 -2.58 -15.79
N LEU A 71 11.59 -3.58 -15.07
CA LEU A 71 12.77 -3.44 -14.22
C LEU A 71 13.99 -3.06 -15.05
N ASN A 72 14.22 -3.72 -16.18
CA ASN A 72 15.35 -3.44 -17.05
C ASN A 72 15.25 -2.06 -17.69
N GLU A 73 14.05 -1.63 -18.09
CA GLU A 73 13.80 -0.26 -18.56
C GLU A 73 14.15 0.79 -17.50
N GLU A 74 13.64 0.65 -16.27
CA GLU A 74 13.95 1.59 -15.18
C GLU A 74 15.42 1.53 -14.75
N LYS A 75 16.05 0.35 -14.82
CA LYS A 75 17.47 0.17 -14.49
C LYS A 75 18.39 0.85 -15.51
N ASN A 76 18.01 0.84 -16.78
CA ASN A 76 18.78 1.45 -17.87
C ASN A 76 18.57 2.96 -17.99
N LYS A 77 17.51 3.51 -17.41
CA LYS A 77 17.31 4.97 -17.35
C LYS A 77 18.43 5.61 -16.52
N PRO A 78 19.01 6.75 -16.95
CA PRO A 78 19.98 7.48 -16.17
C PRO A 78 19.35 7.91 -14.83
N ARG A 79 19.84 7.34 -13.73
CA ARG A 79 19.45 7.77 -12.38
C ARG A 79 20.36 8.93 -11.99
N LYS A 80 19.76 10.04 -11.56
CA LYS A 80 20.50 11.04 -10.79
C LYS A 80 20.97 10.30 -9.53
N GLY A 81 22.28 10.20 -9.32
CA GLY A 81 22.85 9.60 -8.14
C GLY A 81 22.41 10.34 -6.87
N VAL A 82 22.93 9.96 -5.71
CA VAL A 82 22.90 10.85 -4.55
C VAL A 82 23.55 12.14 -5.00
N LYS A 83 22.76 13.19 -5.23
CA LYS A 83 23.30 14.53 -5.38
C LYS A 83 24.11 14.80 -4.12
N ASP A 84 25.31 15.36 -4.26
CA ASP A 84 26.06 15.82 -3.11
C ASP A 84 25.14 16.64 -2.20
N TYR A 85 25.18 16.30 -0.91
CA TYR A 85 24.25 16.74 0.12
C TYR A 85 24.43 18.27 0.31
N GLY A 86 23.78 19.09 -0.52
CA GLY A 86 23.94 20.55 -0.43
C GLY A 86 23.57 21.41 -1.64
N HIS A 87 23.04 20.86 -2.75
CA HIS A 87 22.92 21.66 -3.99
C HIS A 87 21.50 22.06 -4.42
N ASP A 88 20.45 21.47 -3.83
CA ASP A 88 19.07 21.89 -4.16
C ASP A 88 18.51 22.91 -3.15
N TYR A 89 19.14 23.02 -1.97
CA TYR A 89 18.62 23.81 -0.86
C TYR A 89 19.73 24.49 -0.08
N HIS A 90 19.45 25.70 0.40
CA HIS A 90 20.32 26.43 1.30
C HIS A 90 20.27 25.83 2.72
N PRO A 91 21.42 25.52 3.34
CA PRO A 91 21.47 25.02 4.71
C PRO A 91 20.94 26.08 5.68
N ALA A 92 20.19 25.64 6.69
CA ALA A 92 19.67 26.55 7.70
C ALA A 92 20.81 27.16 8.51
N PRO A 93 20.81 28.49 8.75
CA PRO A 93 21.82 29.14 9.57
C PRO A 93 21.71 28.63 11.01
N LYS A 94 22.84 28.65 11.72
CA LYS A 94 22.81 28.41 13.17
C LYS A 94 22.14 29.61 13.84
N THR A 95 21.47 29.39 14.98
CA THR A 95 20.79 30.47 15.71
C THR A 95 21.73 31.64 16.04
N GLU A 96 22.99 31.35 16.35
CA GLU A 96 24.03 32.34 16.67
C GLU A 96 24.52 33.15 15.46
N GLU A 97 24.35 32.62 14.25
CA GLU A 97 24.72 33.29 13.00
C GLU A 97 23.64 34.27 12.54
N ILE A 98 22.43 34.16 13.07
CA ILE A 98 21.33 35.05 12.74
C ILE A 98 21.51 36.37 13.50
N LYS A 99 21.76 37.45 12.76
CA LYS A 99 22.02 38.79 13.32
C LYS A 99 20.93 39.77 12.89
N GLY A 100 20.84 40.90 13.59
CA GLY A 100 19.96 42.02 13.23
C GLY A 100 18.46 41.83 13.52
N LEU A 101 18.06 40.68 14.09
CA LEU A 101 16.66 40.39 14.47
C LEU A 101 16.43 40.33 15.99
N GLY A 102 17.41 40.81 16.77
CA GLY A 102 17.42 40.74 18.23
C GLY A 102 17.73 39.34 18.75
N GLU A 103 17.34 39.05 19.99
CA GLU A 103 17.50 37.73 20.59
C GLU A 103 16.49 36.73 20.00
N LEU A 104 17.00 35.68 19.34
CA LEU A 104 16.21 34.60 18.78
C LEU A 104 16.35 33.32 19.59
N LYS A 105 15.21 32.69 19.90
CA LYS A 105 15.15 31.38 20.56
C LYS A 105 14.62 30.34 19.60
N LYS A 106 15.30 29.19 19.52
CA LYS A 106 14.85 28.07 18.70
C LYS A 106 13.52 27.54 19.24
N ALA A 107 12.57 27.27 18.34
CA ALA A 107 11.22 26.85 18.68
C ALA A 107 10.84 25.53 17.99
N PRO A 108 9.78 24.84 18.45
CA PRO A 108 9.30 23.62 17.81
C PRO A 108 8.93 23.85 16.35
N LYS A 109 9.42 22.98 15.46
CA LYS A 109 9.09 23.00 14.03
C LYS A 109 7.65 22.53 13.83
N LYS A 110 6.77 23.38 13.28
CA LYS A 110 5.36 23.04 13.04
C LYS A 110 4.98 23.04 11.56
N THR A 111 5.51 23.98 10.76
CA THR A 111 5.16 24.11 9.34
C THR A 111 5.84 23.02 8.48
N PRO A 112 5.10 22.23 7.69
CA PRO A 112 5.67 21.25 6.76
C PRO A 112 6.51 21.89 5.65
N LYS A 113 7.57 21.20 5.18
CA LYS A 113 8.33 21.61 3.99
C LYS A 113 7.59 21.20 2.70
N GLN A 114 7.66 22.04 1.66
CA GLN A 114 7.06 21.75 0.36
C GLN A 114 7.99 20.86 -0.47
N GLY A 115 7.47 19.74 -0.99
CA GLY A 115 8.22 18.84 -1.89
C GLY A 115 9.14 17.84 -1.21
N GLY A 116 9.05 17.66 0.11
CA GLY A 116 9.87 16.69 0.84
C GLY A 116 9.34 16.36 2.23
N GLY A 117 10.11 15.56 2.97
CA GLY A 117 9.84 15.24 4.37
C GLY A 117 10.32 16.33 5.33
N GLY A 118 9.66 16.41 6.50
CA GLY A 118 10.08 17.26 7.61
C GLY A 118 9.39 18.62 7.68
N ARG A 119 9.84 19.43 8.64
CA ARG A 119 9.25 20.73 8.98
C ARG A 119 10.30 21.84 8.92
N ARG A 120 9.86 23.08 8.70
CA ARG A 120 10.71 24.27 8.63
C ARG A 120 11.34 24.56 10.00
N ASP A 121 12.61 24.93 9.99
CA ASP A 121 13.28 25.43 11.19
C ASP A 121 12.60 26.72 11.63
N ARG A 122 12.36 26.84 12.93
CA ARG A 122 11.56 27.91 13.51
C ARG A 122 12.31 28.56 14.67
N TRP A 123 12.26 29.88 14.70
CA TRP A 123 12.72 30.71 15.81
C TRP A 123 11.62 31.66 16.25
N ILE A 124 11.68 32.04 17.52
CA ILE A 124 10.83 33.06 18.11
C ILE A 124 11.72 34.23 18.49
N GLY A 125 11.35 35.42 18.05
CA GLY A 125 12.04 36.67 18.33
C GLY A 125 11.12 37.71 18.96
N ASP A 126 11.70 38.88 19.24
CA ASP A 126 10.98 40.04 19.75
C ASP A 126 10.08 39.73 20.98
N LYS A 127 10.68 39.05 21.96
CA LYS A 127 10.01 38.58 23.20
C LYS A 127 8.75 37.73 22.95
N GLY A 128 8.70 36.97 21.86
CA GLY A 128 7.54 36.12 21.55
C GLY A 128 6.56 36.69 20.54
N ARG A 129 6.78 37.92 20.06
CA ARG A 129 5.84 38.61 19.16
C ARG A 129 6.05 38.25 17.68
N LYS A 130 7.22 37.72 17.32
CA LYS A 130 7.57 37.37 15.95
C LYS A 130 8.07 35.93 15.86
N ILE A 131 7.69 35.25 14.80
CA ILE A 131 8.14 33.90 14.44
C ILE A 131 8.94 34.03 13.15
N TYR A 132 10.07 33.35 13.07
CA TYR A 132 10.91 33.29 11.88
C TYR A 132 11.05 31.84 11.44
N GLU A 133 10.81 31.56 10.16
CA GLU A 133 11.01 30.23 9.58
C GLU A 133 12.04 30.24 8.45
N TRP A 134 12.85 29.20 8.37
CA TRP A 134 13.83 29.08 7.28
C TRP A 134 13.18 28.66 5.97
N ASP A 135 13.33 29.49 4.94
CA ASP A 135 13.06 29.10 3.55
C ASP A 135 14.35 28.56 2.91
N SER A 136 14.46 27.24 2.86
CA SER A 136 15.62 26.57 2.29
C SER A 136 15.69 26.65 0.76
N GLN A 137 14.62 27.09 0.06
CA GLN A 137 14.67 27.28 -1.39
C GLN A 137 15.38 28.58 -1.75
N HIS A 138 15.16 29.63 -0.98
CA HIS A 138 15.68 30.97 -1.27
C HIS A 138 16.85 31.39 -0.34
N GLY A 139 17.07 30.67 0.76
CA GLY A 139 18.12 31.01 1.72
C GLY A 139 17.78 32.24 2.58
N GLU A 140 16.49 32.47 2.87
CA GLU A 140 16.00 33.63 3.62
C GLU A 140 15.14 33.21 4.83
N LEU A 141 15.00 34.11 5.81
CA LEU A 141 14.11 33.93 6.95
C LEU A 141 12.76 34.59 6.66
N GLU A 142 11.72 33.79 6.58
CA GLU A 142 10.34 34.29 6.46
C GLU A 142 9.82 34.64 7.85
N GLY A 143 9.45 35.90 8.05
CA GLY A 143 8.91 36.40 9.30
C GLY A 143 7.39 36.34 9.32
N TYR A 144 6.85 35.98 10.49
CA TYR A 144 5.42 35.96 10.76
C TYR A 144 5.11 36.61 12.10
N ARG A 145 3.94 37.23 12.21
CA ARG A 145 3.45 37.77 13.47
C ARG A 145 2.90 36.62 14.34
N ALA A 146 3.28 36.58 15.62
CA ALA A 146 2.93 35.45 16.49
C ALA A 146 1.45 35.39 16.88
N SER A 147 0.72 36.52 16.80
CA SER A 147 -0.69 36.61 17.20
C SER A 147 -1.65 35.97 16.19
N ASP A 148 -1.43 36.22 14.90
CA ASP A 148 -2.32 35.83 13.81
C ASP A 148 -1.63 34.94 12.76
N GLY A 149 -0.30 34.85 12.80
CA GLY A 149 0.51 34.09 11.85
C GLY A 149 0.69 34.80 10.51
N GLU A 150 0.36 36.10 10.39
CA GLU A 150 0.49 36.84 9.14
C GLU A 150 1.96 37.01 8.73
N HIS A 151 2.24 36.87 7.43
CA HIS A 151 3.57 37.09 6.88
C HIS A 151 3.94 38.58 6.93
N ILE A 152 5.06 38.89 7.58
CA ILE A 152 5.56 40.27 7.74
C ILE A 152 6.75 40.60 6.82
N GLY A 153 7.26 39.61 6.07
CA GLY A 153 8.32 39.78 5.09
C GLY A 153 9.44 38.74 5.20
N ALA A 154 10.35 38.78 4.23
CA ALA A 154 11.56 37.96 4.23
C ALA A 154 12.76 38.78 4.72
N PHE A 155 13.64 38.17 5.50
CA PHE A 155 14.80 38.79 6.14
C PHE A 155 16.08 38.02 5.82
N ASP A 156 17.17 38.76 5.62
CA ASP A 156 18.51 38.17 5.46
C ASP A 156 19.02 37.68 6.82
N PRO A 157 19.39 36.40 6.98
CA PRO A 157 19.89 35.88 8.25
C PRO A 157 21.18 36.58 8.72
N LYS A 158 22.05 37.03 7.82
CA LYS A 158 23.35 37.61 8.19
C LYS A 158 23.25 39.05 8.69
N THR A 159 22.27 39.80 8.18
CA THR A 159 22.14 41.24 8.44
C THR A 159 20.87 41.62 9.18
N GLY A 160 19.85 40.75 9.16
CA GLY A 160 18.50 41.02 9.68
C GLY A 160 17.72 42.04 8.84
N LYS A 161 18.27 42.49 7.71
CA LYS A 161 17.59 43.44 6.82
C LYS A 161 16.44 42.76 6.12
N GLN A 162 15.34 43.50 5.98
CA GLN A 162 14.19 43.03 5.23
C GLN A 162 14.52 43.03 3.72
N ILE A 163 14.44 41.85 3.11
CA ILE A 163 14.64 41.61 1.68
C ILE A 163 13.33 41.89 0.94
N LYS A 164 12.21 41.41 1.49
CA LYS A 164 10.88 41.51 0.88
C LYS A 164 9.86 41.99 1.92
N GLY A 165 8.90 42.79 1.44
CA GLY A 165 7.73 43.18 2.22
C GLY A 165 6.81 42.00 2.56
N PRO A 166 5.74 42.24 3.34
CA PRO A 166 4.62 41.32 3.49
C PRO A 166 4.12 40.82 2.13
N ASP A 167 3.70 39.54 2.07
CA ASP A 167 3.25 38.98 0.78
C ASP A 167 1.83 39.47 0.50
N PRO A 168 1.59 40.19 -0.62
CA PRO A 168 0.25 40.67 -0.98
C PRO A 168 -0.76 39.54 -1.23
N LYS A 169 -0.32 38.29 -1.43
CA LYS A 169 -1.17 37.11 -1.63
C LYS A 169 -1.65 36.45 -0.34
N GLY A 170 -1.38 37.04 0.83
CA GLY A 170 -1.95 36.60 2.11
C GLY A 170 -1.30 35.34 2.70
N ARG A 171 0.02 35.17 2.53
CA ARG A 171 0.76 34.09 3.20
C ARG A 171 0.60 34.19 4.72
N ASN A 172 0.27 33.08 5.35
CA ASN A 172 0.19 32.99 6.81
C ASN A 172 0.50 31.58 7.33
N ILE A 173 0.87 31.50 8.60
CA ILE A 173 1.13 30.25 9.33
C ILE A 173 0.15 30.05 10.49
N LYS A 174 -1.04 30.67 10.45
CA LYS A 174 -2.02 30.63 11.56
C LYS A 174 -2.34 29.22 12.03
N LYS A 175 -2.47 28.28 11.09
CA LYS A 175 -2.70 26.85 11.34
C LYS A 175 -1.58 26.17 12.14
N TYR A 176 -0.38 26.76 12.13
CA TYR A 176 0.84 26.19 12.67
C TYR A 176 1.47 27.05 13.77
N LEU A 177 0.74 27.99 14.37
CA LEU A 177 1.24 28.75 15.53
C LEU A 177 1.54 27.82 16.71
#